data_AF-A0A0F3RJG1-F1
#
_entry.id   AF-A0A0F3RJG1-F1
#
_cell.length_a   1.000
_cell.length_b   1.000
_cell.length_c   1.000
_cell.angle_alpha   90.00
_cell.angle_beta   90.00
_cell.angle_gamma   90.00
#
_symmetry.space_group_name_H-M   'P 1'
#
loop_
_entity.id
_entity.type
_entity.pdbx_description
1 polymer ?
#
loop_
_entity_poly.entity_id
_entity_poly.type
_entity_poly.pdbx_seq_one_letter_code
_entity_poly.pdbx_strand_id
1 'polypeptide(L)'
;MTAFARNSKGEITGVQAVYLNLAGDKANISINRRSFGKISGSFITIAKRNANDPNITIIAEGAETALSLQQSGIKGNIIASAGISNLRNYSPFPGEKI
;
A
#
# COMPACT_ATOMS: atom_id res chain seq x y z
N MET A 1 -0.77 -11.11 7.76
CA MET A 1 -1.42 -10.41 6.63
C MET A 1 -0.47 -10.42 5.44
N THR A 2 -0.99 -10.63 4.22
CA THR A 2 -0.19 -10.62 2.98
C THR A 2 -0.80 -9.64 2.00
N ALA A 3 0.02 -8.79 1.39
CA ALA A 3 -0.42 -7.76 0.47
C ALA A 3 0.44 -7.76 -0.80
N PHE A 4 -0.20 -7.71 -1.96
CA PHE A 4 0.46 -7.80 -3.26
C PHE A 4 0.76 -6.40 -3.81
N ALA A 5 2.03 -6.16 -4.13
CA ALA A 5 2.47 -4.97 -4.82
C ALA A 5 2.33 -5.18 -6.34
N ARG A 6 1.79 -4.18 -7.02
CA ARG A 6 1.60 -4.17 -8.47
C ARG A 6 2.35 -3.02 -9.11
N ASN A 7 2.90 -3.26 -10.30
CA ASN A 7 3.49 -2.19 -11.10
C ASN A 7 2.41 -1.37 -11.84
N SER A 8 2.82 -0.38 -12.62
CA SER A 8 1.91 0.47 -13.41
C SER A 8 1.09 -0.28 -14.47
N LYS A 9 1.51 -1.50 -14.86
CA LYS A 9 0.77 -2.38 -15.77
C LYS A 9 -0.25 -3.26 -15.03
N GLY A 10 -0.30 -3.20 -13.70
CA GLY A 10 -1.17 -4.02 -12.87
C GLY A 10 -0.64 -5.43 -12.57
N GLU A 11 0.57 -5.76 -13.03
CA GLU A 11 1.21 -7.05 -12.81
C GLU A 11 1.69 -7.16 -11.36
N ILE A 12 1.52 -8.33 -10.74
CA ILE A 12 2.07 -8.58 -9.39
C ILE A 12 3.58 -8.79 -9.53
N THR A 13 4.35 -7.90 -8.93
CA THR A 13 5.82 -7.90 -8.98
C THR A 13 6.45 -8.27 -7.65
N GLY A 14 5.70 -8.13 -6.56
CA GLY A 14 6.15 -8.48 -5.23
C GLY A 14 5.01 -8.62 -4.25
N VAL A 15 5.35 -9.10 -3.06
CA VAL A 15 4.42 -9.33 -1.97
C VAL A 15 5.06 -8.92 -0.66
N GLN A 16 4.27 -8.30 0.22
CA GLN A 16 4.66 -7.97 1.57
C GLN A 16 3.85 -8.80 2.55
N ALA A 17 4.54 -9.54 3.42
CA ALA A 17 3.96 -10.33 4.48
C ALA A 17 4.27 -9.68 5.84
N VAL A 18 3.24 -9.52 6.65
CA VAL A 18 3.33 -9.09 8.05
C VAL A 18 2.99 -10.28 8.92
N TYR A 19 3.93 -10.66 9.78
CA TYR A 19 3.78 -11.78 10.70
C TYR A 19 2.94 -11.36 11.90
N LEU A 20 2.06 -12.27 12.32
CA LEU A 20 1.16 -12.09 13.46
C LEU A 20 1.50 -13.07 14.57
N ASN A 21 1.20 -12.70 15.81
CA ASN A 21 1.19 -13.62 16.95
C ASN A 21 -0.12 -14.44 16.96
N LEU A 22 -0.28 -15.34 17.93
CA LEU A 22 -1.50 -16.15 18.07
C LEU A 22 -2.76 -15.34 18.38
N ALA A 23 -2.62 -14.12 18.94
CA ALA A 23 -3.72 -13.21 19.21
C ALA A 23 -4.15 -12.40 17.97
N GLY A 24 -3.40 -12.49 16.86
CA GLY A 24 -3.65 -11.73 15.63
C GLY A 24 -2.97 -10.35 15.57
N ASP A 25 -2.22 -9.96 16.60
CA ASP A 25 -1.43 -8.72 16.58
C ASP A 25 -0.14 -8.90 15.78
N LYS A 26 0.47 -7.77 15.37
CA LYS A 26 1.80 -7.79 14.75
C LYS A 26 2.81 -8.47 15.68
N ALA A 27 3.50 -9.49 15.16
CA ALA A 27 4.44 -10.27 15.93
C ALA A 27 5.62 -9.39 16.42
N ASN A 28 5.97 -9.53 17.70
CA ASN A 28 7.15 -8.89 18.28
C ASN A 28 8.41 -9.75 18.00
N ILE A 29 8.88 -9.71 16.75
CA ILE A 29 10.08 -10.41 16.28
C ILE A 29 10.97 -9.43 15.53
N SER A 30 12.26 -9.75 15.40
CA SER A 30 13.26 -8.87 14.76
C SER A 30 12.90 -8.44 13.33
N ILE A 31 12.22 -9.29 12.57
CA ILE A 31 11.70 -8.99 11.24
C ILE A 31 10.23 -9.39 11.17
N ASN A 32 9.36 -8.47 11.56
CA ASN A 32 7.90 -8.69 11.57
C ASN A 32 7.23 -8.37 10.23
N ARG A 33 7.98 -7.82 9.26
CA ARG A 33 7.54 -7.51 7.90
C ARG A 33 8.60 -7.99 6.91
N ARG A 34 8.21 -8.81 5.92
CA ARG A 34 9.10 -9.30 4.86
C ARG A 34 8.51 -9.01 3.50
N SER A 35 9.39 -8.64 2.57
CA SER A 35 9.05 -8.43 1.18
C SER A 35 9.69 -9.51 0.33
N PHE A 36 8.93 -10.03 -0.64
CA PHE A 36 9.40 -10.99 -1.63
C PHE A 36 9.15 -10.44 -3.03
N GLY A 37 10.04 -10.74 -3.98
CA GLY A 37 9.99 -10.15 -5.31
C GLY A 37 10.43 -8.68 -5.35
N LYS A 38 9.99 -7.96 -6.39
CA LYS A 38 10.36 -6.56 -6.64
C LYS A 38 9.28 -5.61 -6.13
N ILE A 39 9.55 -4.96 -4.99
CA ILE A 39 8.69 -3.90 -4.45
C ILE A 39 8.97 -2.54 -5.09
N SER A 40 10.23 -2.24 -5.43
CA SER A 40 10.62 -0.93 -5.98
C SER A 40 9.85 -0.62 -7.27
N GLY A 41 9.17 0.54 -7.31
CA GLY A 41 8.30 0.98 -8.40
C GLY A 41 6.95 0.26 -8.46
N SER A 42 6.61 -0.50 -7.42
CA SER A 42 5.34 -1.20 -7.30
C SER A 42 4.65 -0.81 -6.00
N PHE A 43 3.32 -0.72 -6.02
CA PHE A 43 2.54 -0.23 -4.89
C PHE A 43 1.44 -1.24 -4.55
N ILE A 44 1.07 -1.30 -3.29
CA ILE A 44 -0.07 -2.09 -2.83
C ILE A 44 -1.30 -1.18 -2.98
N THR A 45 -2.23 -1.54 -3.86
CA THR A 45 -3.47 -0.79 -4.01
C THR A 45 -4.52 -1.35 -3.05
N ILE A 46 -5.03 -0.51 -2.16
CA ILE A 46 -6.11 -0.85 -1.22
C ILE A 46 -7.47 -0.40 -1.77
N ALA A 47 -7.52 0.83 -2.29
CA ALA A 47 -8.72 1.38 -2.92
C ALA A 47 -8.35 2.17 -4.16
N LYS A 48 -9.19 2.07 -5.20
CA LYS A 48 -9.17 2.98 -6.34
C LYS A 48 -10.35 3.93 -6.20
N ARG A 49 -10.13 5.20 -6.53
CA ARG A 49 -11.19 6.20 -6.55
C ARG A 49 -12.23 5.86 -7.63
N ASN A 50 -13.49 6.21 -7.37
CA ASN A 50 -14.53 6.24 -8.38
C ASN A 50 -14.45 7.54 -9.20
N ALA A 51 -15.23 7.63 -10.28
CA ALA A 51 -15.28 8.82 -11.14
C ALA A 51 -15.70 10.09 -10.37
N ASN A 52 -16.57 9.95 -9.36
CA ASN A 52 -17.11 11.05 -8.57
C ASN A 52 -16.31 11.34 -7.30
N ASP A 53 -15.31 10.51 -6.98
CA ASP A 53 -14.47 10.72 -5.79
C ASP A 53 -13.43 11.82 -6.07
N PRO A 54 -12.97 12.53 -5.02
CA PRO A 54 -11.92 13.53 -5.16
C PRO A 54 -10.69 12.95 -5.85
N ASN A 55 -10.02 13.78 -6.66
CA ASN A 55 -8.79 13.38 -7.34
C ASN A 55 -7.58 13.46 -6.39
N ILE A 56 -7.65 12.70 -5.30
CA ILE A 56 -6.63 12.60 -4.26
C ILE A 56 -6.11 11.17 -4.17
N THR A 57 -4.80 11.04 -3.95
CA THR A 57 -4.16 9.79 -3.61
C THR A 57 -3.49 9.88 -2.26
N ILE A 58 -3.85 8.96 -1.38
CA ILE A 58 -3.30 8.87 -0.04
C ILE A 58 -2.33 7.70 -0.03
N ILE A 59 -1.08 8.00 0.33
CA ILE A 59 0.00 7.03 0.34
C ILE A 59 0.41 6.75 1.78
N ALA A 60 0.13 5.55 2.26
CA ALA A 60 0.65 5.08 3.53
C ALA A 60 1.96 4.30 3.32
N GLU A 61 2.78 4.17 4.36
CA GLU A 61 3.97 3.31 4.28
C GLU A 61 3.59 1.81 4.29
N GLY A 62 2.74 1.43 5.25
CA GLY A 62 2.30 0.06 5.47
C GLY A 62 0.91 -0.22 4.90
N ALA A 63 0.70 -1.47 4.47
CA ALA A 63 -0.61 -1.92 3.96
C ALA A 63 -1.69 -1.88 5.04
N GLU A 64 -1.34 -2.11 6.30
CA GLU A 64 -2.27 -2.08 7.43
C GLU A 64 -2.81 -0.66 7.66
N THR A 65 -1.94 0.35 7.58
CA THR A 65 -2.33 1.77 7.71
C THR A 65 -3.20 2.21 6.54
N ALA A 66 -2.84 1.83 5.31
CA ALA A 66 -3.67 2.09 4.13
C ALA A 66 -5.06 1.44 4.25
N LEU A 67 -5.14 0.23 4.82
CA LEU A 67 -6.42 -0.43 5.08
C LEU A 67 -7.26 0.33 6.12
N SER A 68 -6.65 0.84 7.18
CA SER A 68 -7.36 1.67 8.18
C SER A 68 -7.93 2.96 7.58
N LEU A 69 -7.21 3.59 6.64
CA LEU A 69 -7.70 4.77 5.91
C LEU A 69 -8.91 4.44 5.02
N GLN A 70 -8.93 3.26 4.39
CA GLN A 70 -10.11 2.81 3.66
C GLN A 70 -11.29 2.57 4.60
N GLN A 71 -11.05 1.91 5.74
CA GLN A 71 -12.08 1.57 6.72
C GLN A 71 -12.68 2.80 7.41
N SER A 72 -11.93 3.89 7.56
CA SER A 72 -12.46 5.17 8.07
C SER A 72 -13.37 5.90 7.07
N GLY A 73 -13.52 5.38 5.85
CA GLY A 73 -14.43 5.92 4.84
C GLY A 73 -13.83 7.03 3.97
N ILE A 74 -12.53 7.27 4.05
CA ILE A 74 -11.86 8.27 3.21
C ILE A 74 -12.00 7.88 1.73
N LYS A 75 -12.37 8.86 0.91
CA LYS A 75 -12.57 8.69 -0.54
C LYS A 75 -11.34 9.19 -1.30
N GLY A 76 -10.92 8.41 -2.29
CA GLY A 76 -9.72 8.67 -3.08
C GLY A 76 -9.03 7.37 -3.47
N ASN A 77 -7.87 7.49 -4.10
CA ASN A 77 -6.98 6.35 -4.25
C ASN A 77 -6.25 6.15 -2.93
N ILE A 78 -6.20 4.91 -2.45
CA ILE A 78 -5.48 4.57 -1.23
C ILE A 78 -4.49 3.48 -1.57
N ILE A 79 -3.21 3.79 -1.39
CA ILE A 79 -2.11 2.88 -1.69
C ILE A 79 -1.14 2.79 -0.53
N ALA A 80 -0.38 1.70 -0.46
CA ALA A 80 0.77 1.57 0.41
C ALA A 80 2.06 1.43 -0.39
N SER A 81 3.11 2.13 0.05
CA SER A 81 4.43 2.13 -0.58
C SER A 81 5.25 0.87 -0.27
N ALA A 82 4.87 0.12 0.77
CA ALA A 82 5.64 -1.04 1.24
C ALA A 82 7.10 -0.71 1.62
N GLY A 83 7.34 0.54 2.01
CA GLY A 83 8.64 1.07 2.47
C GLY A 83 8.85 2.53 2.05
N ILE A 84 9.40 3.34 2.96
CA ILE A 84 9.58 4.80 2.76
C ILE A 84 10.41 5.09 1.50
N SER A 85 11.45 4.30 1.24
CA SER A 85 12.32 4.48 0.06
C SER A 85 11.55 4.37 -1.27
N ASN A 86 10.43 3.63 -1.29
CA ASN A 86 9.64 3.44 -2.50
C ASN A 86 8.75 4.64 -2.86
N LEU A 87 8.53 5.58 -1.94
CA LEU A 87 7.78 6.82 -2.22
C LEU A 87 8.38 7.61 -3.39
N ARG A 88 9.72 7.56 -3.55
CA ARG A 88 10.43 8.22 -4.66
C ARG A 88 10.07 7.67 -6.04
N ASN A 89 9.54 6.45 -6.10
CA ASN A 89 9.10 5.83 -7.35
C ASN A 89 7.64 6.11 -7.67
N TYR A 90 6.93 6.89 -6.84
CA TYR A 90 5.57 7.31 -7.13
C TYR A 90 5.59 8.36 -8.25
N SER A 91 4.80 8.15 -9.29
CA SER A 91 4.64 9.11 -10.39
C SER A 91 3.21 9.64 -10.36
N PRO A 92 3.02 10.91 -9.95
CA PRO A 92 1.70 11.51 -9.93
C PRO A 92 1.12 11.65 -11.34
N PHE A 93 -0.21 11.66 -11.45
CA PHE A 93 -0.91 11.93 -12.70
C PHE A 93 -1.52 13.34 -12.73
N PRO A 94 -1.86 13.89 -13.91
CA PRO A 94 -2.31 15.29 -14.02
C PRO A 94 -3.52 15.62 -13.13
N GLY A 95 -3.41 16.72 -12.38
CA GLY A 95 -4.46 17.22 -11.49
C GLY A 95 -4.66 16.41 -10.20
N GLU A 96 -3.79 15.43 -9.94
CA GLU A 96 -3.79 14.64 -8.70
C GLU A 96 -3.30 15.46 -7.50
N LYS A 97 -4.00 15.32 -6.38
CA LYS A 97 -3.55 15.79 -5.05
C LYS A 97 -2.97 14.62 -4.27
N ILE A 98 -1.92 14.87 -3.47
CA ILE A 98 -1.27 13.88 -2.60
C ILE A 98 -1.25 14.43 -1.18
#